data_AF-A0A367J0L0-F1
#
_entry.id   AF-A0A367J0L0-F1
#
_cell.length_a   1.000
_cell.length_b   1.000
_cell.length_c   1.000
_cell.angle_alpha   90.00
_cell.angle_beta   90.00
_cell.angle_gamma   90.00
#
_symmetry.space_group_name_H-M   'P 1'
#
loop_
_entity.id
_entity.type
_entity.pdbx_description
1 polymer ?
#
loop_
_entity_poly.entity_id
_entity_poly.type
_entity_poly.pdbx_seq_one_letter_code
_entity_poly.pdbx_strand_id
1 'polypeptide(L)'
;MVKKNNAQPIASSIDIELLPGFGWDIGNSRVFGPGQIFQGKTSPPKKKKLHSSQKTHILVGYVILKCNEHSAKATTFRLVFQATEAMLSHDLGPGIQRAHTSNLFGVATNLWIKEEDNELIPMTTYRFLFTIQMPMVQFPPSIDHQYYRCSYKLTAYLDPSLAYKEVPVMCQRLIRFIPLIETRLLKTPLVLKNVKKCLMEKQPKIAASVKLNAIEYVAGDTIQATVCVTDNPKTLNDLSISMNVYQISKFNLDQKPILNQLVATTTFILKNNINNHPIHEAGCRTQTHQVRLELDENLPPSMEYSEIMSLSYKLVISIHKTIVTKKNNKRLLSLKNLLVPWTNDLCLFEQLILIGTMGGGIRTGDDLNVYSKYNKTNNPIPHPKFLKTIEYEDALPLYDPSRLPSYQN
;
A
#
# COMPACT_ATOMS: atom_id res chain seq x y z
N MET A 1 14.71 37.13 -49.19
CA MET A 1 13.84 36.94 -48.00
C MET A 1 14.23 35.63 -47.32
N VAL A 2 15.08 35.69 -46.29
CA VAL A 2 15.44 34.52 -45.48
C VAL A 2 14.37 34.38 -44.39
N LYS A 3 13.60 33.29 -44.43
CA LYS A 3 12.65 32.93 -43.36
C LYS A 3 13.47 32.66 -42.09
N LYS A 4 13.43 33.57 -41.12
CA LYS A 4 13.88 33.28 -39.76
C LYS A 4 12.98 32.18 -39.21
N ASN A 5 13.54 30.98 -39.04
CA ASN A 5 12.94 29.94 -38.24
C ASN A 5 12.83 30.46 -36.81
N ASN A 6 11.63 30.88 -36.41
CA ASN A 6 11.29 31.12 -35.02
C ASN A 6 11.29 29.77 -34.29
N ALA A 7 12.47 29.28 -33.93
CA ALA A 7 12.59 28.28 -32.89
C ALA A 7 12.00 28.91 -31.62
N GLN A 8 10.89 28.37 -31.11
CA GLN A 8 10.35 28.79 -29.83
C GLN A 8 11.46 28.66 -28.76
N PRO A 9 11.64 29.67 -27.88
CA PRO A 9 12.62 29.56 -26.81
C PRO A 9 12.28 28.34 -25.96
N ILE A 10 13.26 27.43 -25.84
CA ILE A 10 13.12 26.21 -25.05
C ILE A 10 12.90 26.64 -23.60
N ALA A 11 11.75 26.28 -23.03
CA ALA A 11 11.41 26.59 -21.65
C ALA A 11 12.40 25.91 -20.68
N SER A 12 12.68 26.54 -19.54
CA SER A 12 13.40 25.90 -18.43
C SER A 12 12.73 24.57 -18.10
N SER A 13 13.51 23.52 -17.87
CA SER A 13 12.97 22.21 -17.48
C SER A 13 13.53 21.78 -16.14
N ILE A 14 12.66 21.28 -15.27
CA ILE A 14 13.04 20.71 -13.97
C ILE A 14 12.73 19.21 -14.00
N ASP A 15 13.63 18.40 -13.48
CA ASP A 15 13.42 16.96 -13.26
C ASP A 15 13.83 16.56 -11.83
N ILE A 16 13.16 15.55 -11.28
CA ILE A 16 13.43 15.03 -9.93
C ILE A 16 13.81 13.56 -10.06
N GLU A 17 15.06 13.26 -9.77
CA GLU A 17 15.61 11.90 -9.80
C GLU A 17 15.86 11.40 -8.38
N LEU A 18 15.31 10.24 -8.04
CA LEU A 18 15.58 9.58 -6.76
C LEU A 18 16.75 8.62 -6.92
N LEU A 19 17.71 8.63 -5.99
CA LEU A 19 18.91 7.79 -6.10
C LEU A 19 18.55 6.29 -6.11
N PRO A 20 19.20 5.48 -6.97
CA PRO A 20 19.08 4.02 -6.93
C PRO A 20 19.60 3.47 -5.59
N GLY A 21 18.89 2.51 -5.00
CA GLY A 21 19.26 1.87 -3.73
C GLY A 21 18.50 2.34 -2.49
N PHE A 22 17.61 3.34 -2.62
CA PHE A 22 16.69 3.76 -1.56
C PHE A 22 15.27 3.25 -1.83
N GLY A 23 14.56 2.82 -0.80
CA GLY A 23 13.25 2.17 -0.92
C GLY A 23 13.32 0.67 -1.18
N TRP A 24 12.16 0.02 -1.30
CA TRP A 24 12.03 -1.36 -1.77
C TRP A 24 11.44 -1.37 -3.16
N ASP A 25 11.74 -2.41 -3.94
CA ASP A 25 11.05 -2.63 -5.21
C ASP A 25 9.93 -3.65 -4.97
N ILE A 26 8.70 -3.25 -5.28
CA ILE A 26 7.53 -4.13 -5.35
C ILE A 26 7.09 -4.16 -6.81
N GLY A 27 7.35 -5.30 -7.47
CA GLY A 27 7.24 -5.40 -8.92
C GLY A 27 8.18 -4.40 -9.61
N ASN A 28 7.61 -3.56 -10.48
CA ASN A 28 8.36 -2.53 -11.22
C ASN A 28 8.32 -1.14 -10.55
N SER A 29 7.85 -1.07 -9.30
CA SER A 29 7.66 0.21 -8.58
C SER A 29 8.51 0.28 -7.33
N ARG A 30 9.19 1.41 -7.15
CA ARG A 30 9.90 1.73 -5.92
C ARG A 30 8.95 2.28 -4.86
N VAL A 31 9.07 1.78 -3.64
CA VAL A 31 8.20 2.09 -2.51
C VAL A 31 8.99 2.53 -1.29
N PHE A 32 8.38 3.44 -0.52
CA PHE A 32 8.96 4.05 0.66
C PHE A 32 8.10 3.78 1.88
N GLY A 33 8.68 3.74 3.08
CA GLY A 33 7.93 3.42 4.30
C GLY A 33 8.38 4.23 5.51
N PRO A 34 7.64 4.10 6.63
CA PRO A 34 7.99 4.71 7.91
C PRO A 34 9.44 4.39 8.29
N GLY A 35 10.20 5.42 8.67
CA GLY A 35 11.58 5.25 9.11
C GLY A 35 12.44 4.35 8.21
N GLN A 36 12.30 4.41 6.89
CA GLN A 36 13.17 3.61 6.04
C GLN A 36 14.65 4.02 6.17
N ILE A 37 15.49 3.02 6.49
CA ILE A 37 16.96 3.02 6.40
C ILE A 37 17.32 2.00 5.33
N PHE A 38 18.23 2.31 4.40
CA PHE A 38 19.22 1.32 3.95
C PHE A 38 20.60 1.99 3.80
N GLN A 39 21.53 1.60 4.67
CA GLN A 39 22.95 1.66 4.34
C GLN A 39 23.18 0.66 3.21
N GLY A 40 23.56 1.16 2.04
CA GLY A 40 24.21 0.33 1.04
C GLY A 40 25.43 -0.33 1.69
N LYS A 41 25.46 -1.66 1.68
CA LYS A 41 26.62 -2.44 2.08
C LYS A 41 27.69 -2.24 1.00
N THR A 42 28.58 -1.26 1.13
CA THR A 42 29.92 -1.43 0.59
C THR A 42 30.56 -2.55 1.44
N SER A 43 31.09 -3.59 0.80
CA SER A 43 31.74 -4.70 1.51
C SER A 43 32.83 -4.15 2.46
N PRO A 44 32.91 -4.59 3.73
CA PRO A 44 33.97 -4.14 4.62
C PRO A 44 35.26 -4.96 4.38
N PRO A 45 36.39 -4.52 4.95
CA PRO A 45 36.86 -5.37 6.04
C PRO A 45 37.04 -4.62 7.37
N LYS A 46 36.48 -5.28 8.39
CA LYS A 46 36.86 -5.32 9.82
C LYS A 46 36.55 -4.12 10.73
N LYS A 47 35.44 -4.34 11.46
CA LYS A 47 35.22 -4.16 12.91
C LYS A 47 35.84 -2.93 13.58
N LYS A 48 35.00 -1.95 13.89
CA LYS A 48 34.95 -1.31 15.22
C LYS A 48 33.49 -1.09 15.64
N LYS A 49 33.21 -1.42 16.91
CA LYS A 49 31.92 -1.19 17.58
C LYS A 49 31.74 0.33 17.75
N LEU A 50 30.65 0.87 17.22
CA LEU A 50 30.24 2.25 17.45
C LEU A 50 29.07 2.26 18.45
N HIS A 51 29.19 3.12 19.47
CA HIS A 51 28.17 3.36 20.48
C HIS A 51 26.86 3.88 19.85
N SER A 52 25.74 3.58 20.51
CA SER A 52 24.37 3.89 20.10
C SER A 52 24.15 5.39 19.92
N SER A 53 24.27 5.86 18.67
CA SER A 53 23.74 7.14 18.23
C SER A 53 22.44 6.89 17.44
N GLN A 54 21.43 7.72 17.67
CA GLN A 54 20.11 7.65 17.05
C GLN A 54 20.23 7.49 15.54
N LYS A 55 19.81 6.32 15.04
CA LYS A 55 19.74 6.01 13.61
C LYS A 55 18.75 6.97 12.97
N THR A 56 19.24 7.84 12.11
CA THR A 56 18.42 8.74 11.29
C THR A 56 18.24 8.12 9.90
N HIS A 57 17.02 8.25 9.38
CA HIS A 57 16.41 7.49 8.28
C HIS A 57 16.31 8.40 7.06
N ILE A 58 16.68 8.02 5.83
CA ILE A 58 16.99 9.01 4.79
C ILE A 58 16.52 8.59 3.37
N LEU A 59 15.84 9.50 2.68
CA LEU A 59 15.51 9.49 1.25
C LEU A 59 16.41 10.50 0.53
N VAL A 60 17.15 10.08 -0.49
CA VAL A 60 18.14 10.91 -1.19
C VAL A 60 17.83 10.98 -2.68
N GLY A 61 18.03 12.16 -3.28
CA GLY A 61 17.84 12.37 -4.71
C GLY A 61 18.51 13.64 -5.21
N TYR A 62 18.44 13.84 -6.52
CA TYR A 62 18.83 15.08 -7.18
C TYR A 62 17.61 15.77 -7.78
N VAL A 63 17.61 17.10 -7.74
CA VAL A 63 16.77 17.90 -8.62
C VAL A 63 17.66 18.47 -9.72
N ILE A 64 17.33 18.14 -10.97
CA ILE A 64 18.05 18.59 -12.15
C ILE A 64 17.31 19.80 -12.71
N LEU A 65 18.01 20.93 -12.79
CA LEU A 65 17.50 22.16 -13.39
C LEU A 65 18.27 22.43 -14.67
N LYS A 66 17.57 22.43 -15.81
CA LYS A 66 18.13 22.88 -17.10
C LYS A 66 17.71 24.33 -17.32
N CYS A 67 18.67 25.23 -17.21
CA CYS A 67 18.42 26.67 -17.30
C CYS A 67 18.25 27.12 -18.75
N ASN A 68 17.37 28.09 -18.95
CA ASN A 68 17.25 28.86 -20.18
C ASN A 68 17.45 30.36 -19.87
N GLU A 69 17.22 31.23 -20.86
CA GLU A 69 17.35 32.69 -20.67
C GLU A 69 16.38 33.23 -19.61
N HIS A 70 15.21 32.60 -19.42
CA HIS A 70 14.23 32.99 -18.41
C HIS A 70 14.67 32.60 -16.98
N SER A 71 15.57 31.62 -16.81
CA SER A 71 16.07 31.21 -15.49
C SER A 71 16.83 32.33 -14.78
N ALA A 72 17.43 33.27 -15.51
CA ALA A 72 18.13 34.41 -14.93
C ALA A 72 17.22 35.33 -14.08
N LYS A 73 15.90 35.29 -14.35
CA LYS A 73 14.88 36.02 -13.59
C LYS A 73 14.41 35.30 -12.33
N ALA A 74 14.83 34.05 -12.12
CA ALA A 74 14.44 33.29 -10.94
C ALA A 74 15.09 33.87 -9.68
N THR A 75 14.36 33.85 -8.57
CA THR A 75 14.87 34.28 -7.26
C THR A 75 15.10 33.12 -6.33
N THR A 76 14.28 32.08 -6.43
CA THR A 76 14.35 30.93 -5.53
C THR A 76 14.10 29.65 -6.29
N PHE A 77 14.89 28.63 -5.97
CA PHE A 77 14.63 27.26 -6.38
C PHE A 77 14.38 26.44 -5.13
N ARG A 78 13.17 25.90 -5.00
CA ARG A 78 12.71 25.26 -3.76
C ARG A 78 12.08 23.91 -4.02
N LEU A 79 12.28 22.99 -3.09
CA LEU A 79 11.73 21.65 -3.11
C LEU A 79 10.76 21.47 -1.95
N VAL A 80 9.55 21.04 -2.28
CA VAL A 80 8.46 20.81 -1.32
C VAL A 80 8.13 19.32 -1.29
N PHE A 81 8.12 18.72 -0.11
CA PHE A 81 7.63 17.38 0.12
C PHE A 81 6.32 17.44 0.92
N GLN A 82 5.24 16.94 0.34
CA GLN A 82 3.91 17.03 0.91
C GLN A 82 3.15 15.73 0.76
N ALA A 83 2.29 15.47 1.74
CA ALA A 83 1.39 14.33 1.75
C ALA A 83 -0.03 14.79 2.08
N THR A 84 -0.99 14.32 1.29
CA THR A 84 -2.38 14.74 1.36
C THR A 84 -3.30 13.55 1.22
N GLU A 85 -4.34 13.53 2.05
CA GLU A 85 -5.49 12.65 1.89
C GLU A 85 -6.68 13.44 1.41
N ALA A 86 -7.42 12.86 0.46
CA ALA A 86 -8.57 13.48 -0.14
C ALA A 86 -9.68 12.44 -0.31
N MET A 87 -10.85 12.79 0.18
CA MET A 87 -12.12 12.23 -0.25
C MET A 87 -12.48 12.86 -1.59
N LEU A 88 -12.53 12.04 -2.63
CA LEU A 88 -12.91 12.49 -3.97
C LEU A 88 -14.42 12.74 -4.00
N SER A 89 -14.84 13.76 -4.78
CA SER A 89 -16.24 14.12 -4.88
C SER A 89 -17.08 12.92 -5.29
N HIS A 90 -18.08 12.59 -4.48
CA HIS A 90 -19.07 11.57 -4.78
C HIS A 90 -20.46 12.11 -4.45
N ASP A 91 -21.43 11.75 -5.28
CA ASP A 91 -22.81 12.23 -5.15
C ASP A 91 -23.52 11.41 -4.06
N LEU A 92 -23.93 12.10 -2.98
CA LEU A 92 -24.72 11.50 -1.90
C LEU A 92 -26.24 11.59 -2.17
N GLY A 93 -26.62 12.26 -3.26
CA GLY A 93 -27.99 12.55 -3.64
C GLY A 93 -28.05 13.74 -4.60
N PRO A 94 -29.24 14.11 -5.09
CA PRO A 94 -29.40 15.22 -6.02
C PRO A 94 -28.87 16.53 -5.41
N GLY A 95 -27.78 17.04 -5.97
CA GLY A 95 -27.17 18.32 -5.60
C GLY A 95 -26.25 18.30 -4.37
N ILE A 96 -25.98 17.16 -3.75
CA ILE A 96 -25.11 17.07 -2.57
C ILE A 96 -23.81 16.35 -2.93
N GLN A 97 -22.74 17.14 -3.12
CA GLN A 97 -21.37 16.65 -3.27
C GLN A 97 -20.60 16.85 -1.99
N ARG A 98 -19.93 15.78 -1.52
CA ARG A 98 -19.01 15.86 -0.39
C ARG A 98 -17.58 15.64 -0.89
N ALA A 99 -16.72 16.61 -0.62
CA ALA A 99 -15.29 16.52 -0.79
C ALA A 99 -14.61 16.97 0.52
N HIS A 100 -13.55 16.29 0.91
CA HIS A 100 -12.79 16.61 2.11
C HIS A 100 -11.32 16.34 1.86
N THR A 101 -10.45 17.28 2.19
CA THR A 101 -9.01 17.14 2.01
C THR A 101 -8.29 17.44 3.32
N SER A 102 -7.42 16.52 3.75
CA SER A 102 -6.58 16.68 4.94
C SER A 102 -5.11 16.62 4.54
N ASN A 103 -4.33 17.61 4.97
CA ASN A 103 -2.88 17.60 4.78
C ASN A 103 -2.25 16.82 5.92
N LEU A 104 -1.53 15.75 5.59
CA LEU A 104 -0.77 14.96 6.57
C LEU A 104 0.49 15.71 7.00
N PHE A 105 1.21 16.25 6.03
CA PHE A 105 2.34 17.15 6.24
C PHE A 105 2.67 17.93 4.96
N GLY A 106 3.42 19.01 5.12
CA GLY A 106 4.05 19.75 4.04
C GLY A 106 5.32 20.40 4.56
N VAL A 107 6.46 20.03 4.01
CA VAL A 107 7.77 20.60 4.36
C VAL A 107 8.48 21.08 3.11
N ALA A 108 9.27 22.13 3.23
CA ALA A 108 9.96 22.75 2.11
C ALA A 108 11.41 23.04 2.47
N THR A 109 12.28 23.04 1.46
CA THR A 109 13.66 23.53 1.54
C THR A 109 13.98 24.36 0.32
N ASN A 110 14.83 25.36 0.47
CA ASN A 110 15.41 26.07 -0.66
C ASN A 110 16.65 25.30 -1.11
N LEU A 111 16.72 24.96 -2.39
CA LEU A 111 17.88 24.34 -3.03
C LEU A 111 18.85 25.40 -3.56
N TRP A 112 18.32 26.56 -3.95
CA TRP A 112 19.08 27.72 -4.36
C TRP A 112 18.29 29.00 -4.09
N ILE A 113 19.00 30.08 -3.76
CA ILE A 113 18.47 31.42 -3.56
C ILE A 113 19.40 32.35 -4.33
N LYS A 114 18.83 33.28 -5.09
CA LYS A 114 19.59 34.28 -5.83
C LYS A 114 20.29 35.23 -4.86
N GLU A 115 21.60 35.28 -4.94
CA GLU A 115 22.46 36.25 -4.25
C GLU A 115 23.27 37.03 -5.29
N GLU A 116 23.92 38.13 -4.90
CA GLU A 116 24.60 39.05 -5.83
C GLU A 116 25.64 38.33 -6.73
N ASP A 117 26.35 37.34 -6.17
CA ASP A 117 27.41 36.59 -6.87
C ASP A 117 26.94 35.20 -7.37
N ASN A 118 25.69 34.81 -7.13
CA ASN A 118 25.21 33.45 -7.35
C ASN A 118 23.97 33.42 -8.25
N GLU A 119 24.17 33.76 -9.53
CA GLU A 119 23.13 33.71 -10.55
C GLU A 119 23.13 32.39 -11.34
N LEU A 120 21.94 31.93 -11.75
CA LEU A 120 21.81 30.78 -12.63
C LEU A 120 22.23 31.16 -14.06
N ILE A 121 23.27 30.50 -14.56
CA ILE A 121 23.80 30.75 -15.90
C ILE A 121 22.85 30.09 -16.94
N PRO A 122 22.36 30.84 -17.94
CA PRO A 122 21.56 30.29 -19.02
C PRO A 122 22.26 29.12 -19.74
N MET A 123 21.48 28.16 -20.25
CA MET A 123 21.98 26.98 -20.96
C MET A 123 22.87 26.03 -20.11
N THR A 124 22.99 26.29 -18.81
CA THR A 124 23.70 25.42 -17.87
C THR A 124 22.72 24.42 -17.23
N THR A 125 23.21 23.22 -16.93
CA THR A 125 22.45 22.21 -16.18
C THR A 125 23.02 22.11 -14.77
N TYR A 126 22.17 22.37 -13.77
CA TYR A 126 22.51 22.27 -12.37
C TYR A 126 21.92 21.00 -11.76
N ARG A 127 22.62 20.44 -10.77
CA ARG A 127 22.17 19.28 -9.99
C ARG A 127 22.21 19.62 -8.51
N PHE A 128 21.05 19.67 -7.89
CA PHE A 128 20.91 19.97 -6.47
C PHE A 128 20.63 18.69 -5.70
N LEU A 129 21.55 18.28 -4.83
CA LEU A 129 21.38 17.12 -3.95
C LEU A 129 20.43 17.50 -2.81
N PHE A 130 19.46 16.62 -2.55
CA PHE A 130 18.57 16.76 -1.40
C PHE A 130 18.47 15.45 -0.62
N THR A 131 18.16 15.62 0.65
CA THR A 131 18.10 14.54 1.63
C THR A 131 16.90 14.78 2.53
N ILE A 132 15.95 13.84 2.58
CA ILE A 132 14.74 13.91 3.41
C ILE A 132 14.76 12.80 4.44
N GLN A 133 14.63 13.15 5.70
CA GLN A 133 14.41 12.19 6.76
C GLN A 133 12.93 11.99 7.03
N MET A 134 12.47 10.74 6.90
CA MET A 134 11.12 10.33 7.28
C MET A 134 11.03 10.06 8.79
N PRO A 135 9.95 10.48 9.46
CA PRO A 135 9.73 10.17 10.87
C PRO A 135 9.32 8.69 11.05
N MET A 136 9.45 8.18 12.28
CA MET A 136 8.95 6.86 12.71
C MET A 136 7.42 6.90 12.94
N VAL A 137 6.68 7.36 11.93
CA VAL A 137 5.22 7.50 11.98
C VAL A 137 4.60 6.76 10.81
N GLN A 138 3.60 5.92 11.08
CA GLN A 138 2.78 5.27 10.07
C GLN A 138 1.74 6.24 9.56
N PHE A 139 2.00 6.73 8.36
CA PHE A 139 1.00 7.44 7.56
C PHE A 139 0.25 6.46 6.66
N PRO A 140 -0.92 6.84 6.13
CA PRO A 140 -1.68 6.02 5.19
C PRO A 140 -0.90 5.66 3.92
N PRO A 141 -1.10 4.44 3.38
CA PRO A 141 -0.50 4.03 2.12
C PRO A 141 -0.88 4.98 0.99
N SER A 142 0.01 5.13 0.01
CA SER A 142 -0.35 5.73 -1.26
C SER A 142 -1.40 4.86 -1.96
N ILE A 143 -2.60 5.41 -2.09
CA ILE A 143 -3.77 4.74 -2.68
C ILE A 143 -4.43 5.73 -3.63
N ASP A 144 -4.79 5.23 -4.82
CA ASP A 144 -5.71 5.90 -5.74
C ASP A 144 -6.97 5.04 -5.87
N HIS A 145 -7.97 5.34 -5.05
CA HIS A 145 -9.25 4.63 -4.99
C HIS A 145 -10.35 5.55 -5.56
N GLN A 146 -11.44 4.96 -6.05
CA GLN A 146 -12.52 5.70 -6.72
C GLN A 146 -13.06 6.89 -5.89
N TYR A 147 -13.09 6.75 -4.57
CA TYR A 147 -13.64 7.76 -3.66
C TYR A 147 -12.60 8.35 -2.69
N TYR A 148 -11.36 7.88 -2.74
CA TYR A 148 -10.33 8.25 -1.77
C TYR A 148 -8.96 8.23 -2.42
N ARG A 149 -8.16 9.26 -2.13
CA ARG A 149 -6.78 9.36 -2.60
C ARG A 149 -5.87 9.74 -1.45
N CYS A 150 -4.80 9.00 -1.26
CA CYS A 150 -3.67 9.42 -0.43
C CYS A 150 -2.44 9.53 -1.32
N SER A 151 -1.86 10.73 -1.41
CA SER A 151 -0.75 11.00 -2.32
C SER A 151 0.40 11.68 -1.59
N TYR A 152 1.62 11.22 -1.88
CA TYR A 152 2.87 11.81 -1.44
C TYR A 152 3.58 12.33 -2.67
N LYS A 153 4.04 13.58 -2.64
CA LYS A 153 4.65 14.21 -3.81
C LYS A 153 5.81 15.10 -3.41
N LEU A 154 6.87 15.01 -4.20
CA LEU A 154 7.92 16.01 -4.27
C LEU A 154 7.56 17.00 -5.37
N THR A 155 7.67 18.29 -5.09
CA THR A 155 7.42 19.34 -6.06
C THR A 155 8.56 20.34 -6.00
N ALA A 156 9.28 20.46 -7.10
CA ALA A 156 10.30 21.48 -7.27
C ALA A 156 9.67 22.70 -7.95
N TYR A 157 9.95 23.89 -7.44
CA TYR A 157 9.49 25.18 -7.95
C TYR A 157 10.69 26.07 -8.23
N LEU A 158 10.73 26.66 -9.42
CA LEU A 158 11.61 27.76 -9.78
C LEU A 158 10.75 29.03 -9.83
N ASP A 159 10.82 29.81 -8.77
CA ASP A 159 10.01 31.01 -8.63
C ASP A 159 10.70 32.20 -9.31
N PRO A 160 10.01 32.90 -10.21
CA PRO A 160 10.51 34.14 -10.79
C PRO A 160 10.47 35.26 -9.76
N SER A 161 11.28 36.30 -9.97
CA SER A 161 11.15 37.53 -9.18
C SER A 161 9.72 38.07 -9.27
N LEU A 162 9.20 38.52 -8.12
CA LEU A 162 7.85 39.09 -7.98
C LEU A 162 7.57 40.22 -8.97
N ALA A 163 8.62 40.90 -9.45
CA ALA A 163 8.53 41.96 -10.44
C ALA A 163 7.98 41.48 -11.80
N TYR A 164 8.18 40.21 -12.18
CA TYR A 164 7.85 39.71 -13.52
C TYR A 164 6.45 39.10 -13.64
N LYS A 165 5.75 38.82 -12.52
CA LYS A 165 4.42 38.16 -12.50
C LYS A 165 4.35 36.88 -13.37
N GLU A 166 5.48 36.22 -13.60
CA GLU A 166 5.54 34.98 -14.38
C GLU A 166 5.08 33.79 -13.52
N VAL A 167 4.55 32.75 -14.15
CA VAL A 167 4.14 31.52 -13.45
C VAL A 167 5.41 30.72 -13.10
N PRO A 168 5.56 30.23 -11.85
CA PRO A 168 6.72 29.43 -11.48
C PRO A 168 6.80 28.17 -12.33
N VAL A 169 8.01 27.86 -12.81
CA VAL A 169 8.26 26.58 -13.47
C VAL A 169 8.26 25.51 -12.39
N MET A 170 7.50 24.43 -12.59
CA MET A 170 7.40 23.36 -11.60
C MET A 170 7.53 21.97 -12.21
N CYS A 171 8.05 21.05 -11.41
CA CYS A 171 8.05 19.62 -11.71
C CYS A 171 7.59 18.84 -10.48
N GLN A 172 6.83 17.76 -10.72
CA GLN A 172 6.26 16.93 -9.67
C GLN A 172 6.71 15.48 -9.83
N ARG A 173 7.08 14.85 -8.72
CA ARG A 173 7.39 13.43 -8.63
C ARG A 173 6.53 12.79 -7.54
N LEU A 174 5.73 11.81 -7.92
CA LEU A 174 4.95 11.02 -6.96
C LEU A 174 5.86 10.05 -6.21
N ILE A 175 5.60 9.91 -4.91
CA ILE A 175 6.29 9.01 -4.00
C ILE A 175 5.28 7.95 -3.56
N ARG A 176 5.59 6.67 -3.77
CA ARG A 176 4.72 5.58 -3.34
C ARG A 176 5.10 5.19 -1.91
N PHE A 177 4.29 5.62 -0.95
CA PHE A 177 4.43 5.28 0.46
C PHE A 177 3.66 4.02 0.82
N ILE A 178 4.24 3.14 1.61
CA ILE A 178 3.67 1.89 2.12
C ILE A 178 3.94 1.81 3.62
N PRO A 179 2.90 1.67 4.46
CA PRO A 179 3.04 1.50 5.90
C PRO A 179 3.70 0.17 6.26
N LEU A 180 4.13 0.02 7.51
CA LEU A 180 4.68 -1.23 8.03
C LEU A 180 3.60 -1.93 8.89
N ILE A 181 2.82 -2.79 8.24
CA ILE A 181 1.74 -3.52 8.87
C ILE A 181 2.18 -4.96 9.03
N GLU A 182 2.41 -5.34 10.29
CA GLU A 182 2.79 -6.69 10.68
C GLU A 182 1.71 -7.69 10.31
N THR A 183 2.15 -8.89 9.93
CA THR A 183 1.27 -10.07 9.82
C THR A 183 1.79 -11.18 10.72
N ARG A 184 0.86 -11.99 11.22
CA ARG A 184 1.11 -13.06 12.18
C ARG A 184 0.37 -14.32 11.76
N LEU A 185 1.08 -15.44 11.88
CA LEU A 185 0.48 -16.75 11.73
C LEU A 185 -0.23 -17.16 13.02
N LEU A 186 -1.35 -17.86 12.87
CA LEU A 186 -2.06 -18.40 14.02
C LEU A 186 -1.30 -19.62 14.56
N LYS A 187 -1.09 -19.65 15.88
CA LYS A 187 -0.53 -20.85 16.55
C LYS A 187 -1.48 -22.03 16.48
N THR A 188 -2.78 -21.76 16.47
CA THR A 188 -3.85 -22.74 16.43
C THR A 188 -4.82 -22.38 15.31
N PRO A 189 -5.22 -23.33 14.45
CA PRO A 189 -6.18 -23.05 13.39
C PRO A 189 -7.50 -22.49 13.92
N LEU A 190 -8.01 -21.45 13.28
CA LEU A 190 -9.28 -20.84 13.60
C LEU A 190 -10.42 -21.65 12.98
N VAL A 191 -11.38 -22.09 13.80
CA VAL A 191 -12.58 -22.78 13.34
C VAL A 191 -13.74 -21.79 13.24
N LEU A 192 -14.27 -21.59 12.04
CA LEU A 192 -15.37 -20.66 11.79
C LEU A 192 -16.74 -21.30 12.09
N LYS A 193 -17.64 -20.48 12.63
CA LYS A 193 -19.04 -20.87 12.87
C LYS A 193 -19.91 -20.50 11.66
N ASN A 194 -20.88 -21.34 11.34
CA ASN A 194 -21.84 -21.07 10.28
C ASN A 194 -22.82 -19.97 10.72
N VAL A 195 -22.81 -18.84 10.01
CA VAL A 195 -23.61 -17.64 10.30
C VAL A 195 -25.10 -17.87 10.01
N LYS A 196 -25.44 -18.65 8.97
CA LYS A 196 -26.84 -18.88 8.55
C LYS A 196 -27.61 -19.86 9.46
N LYS A 197 -26.96 -20.53 10.42
CA LYS A 197 -27.60 -21.54 11.28
C LYS A 197 -28.69 -20.96 12.20
N CYS A 198 -28.72 -19.65 12.44
CA CYS A 198 -29.65 -19.02 13.37
C CYS A 198 -31.03 -18.65 12.80
N LEU A 199 -31.26 -18.71 11.47
CA LEU A 199 -32.48 -18.15 10.86
C LEU A 199 -33.50 -19.17 10.34
N MET A 200 -33.19 -20.46 10.32
CA MET A 200 -34.07 -21.49 9.76
C MET A 200 -34.17 -22.69 10.71
N GLU A 201 -35.17 -22.69 11.59
CA GLU A 201 -35.47 -23.78 12.54
C GLU A 201 -35.90 -25.11 11.87
N LYS A 202 -36.16 -25.10 10.55
CA LYS A 202 -36.41 -26.34 9.78
C LYS A 202 -35.11 -26.82 9.14
N GLN A 203 -34.39 -27.62 9.91
CA GLN A 203 -33.05 -28.18 9.69
C GLN A 203 -32.51 -28.25 8.25
N PRO A 204 -31.31 -27.69 7.96
CA PRO A 204 -30.50 -28.15 6.84
C PRO A 204 -29.84 -29.50 7.18
N LYS A 205 -29.99 -30.49 6.29
CA LYS A 205 -29.35 -31.83 6.38
C LYS A 205 -27.82 -31.82 6.27
N ILE A 206 -27.22 -30.64 6.05
CA ILE A 206 -25.79 -30.45 5.79
C ILE A 206 -25.19 -29.65 6.94
N ALA A 207 -24.20 -30.24 7.61
CA ALA A 207 -23.37 -29.55 8.58
C ALA A 207 -21.99 -29.33 7.97
N ALA A 208 -21.45 -28.11 8.09
CA ALA A 208 -20.09 -27.82 7.65
C ALA A 208 -19.33 -27.04 8.74
N SER A 209 -18.01 -27.20 8.72
CA SER A 209 -17.08 -26.38 9.49
C SER A 209 -15.91 -25.99 8.60
N VAL A 210 -15.36 -24.80 8.83
CA VAL A 210 -14.20 -24.28 8.09
C VAL A 210 -13.08 -24.02 9.07
N LYS A 211 -11.87 -24.48 8.74
CA LYS A 211 -10.64 -24.20 9.48
C LYS A 211 -9.70 -23.35 8.65
N LEU A 212 -9.20 -22.26 9.24
CA LEU A 212 -8.21 -21.36 8.66
C LEU A 212 -6.91 -21.42 9.47
N ASN A 213 -5.77 -21.37 8.79
CA ASN A 213 -4.46 -21.37 9.45
C ASN A 213 -3.89 -19.95 9.64
N ALA A 214 -4.46 -18.96 8.97
CA ALA A 214 -4.10 -17.55 9.10
C ALA A 214 -5.33 -16.66 8.92
N ILE A 215 -5.28 -15.46 9.47
CA ILE A 215 -6.24 -14.37 9.24
C ILE A 215 -5.54 -13.07 8.81
N GLU A 216 -4.21 -13.09 8.78
CA GLU A 216 -3.35 -11.98 8.40
C GLU A 216 -2.51 -12.46 7.22
N TYR A 217 -2.56 -11.72 6.12
CA TYR A 217 -1.96 -12.07 4.84
C TYR A 217 -1.26 -10.84 4.26
N VAL A 218 -0.34 -11.05 3.33
CA VAL A 218 0.24 -9.99 2.49
C VAL A 218 -0.40 -10.08 1.09
N ALA A 219 -0.42 -8.97 0.36
CA ALA A 219 -0.82 -8.99 -1.05
C ALA A 219 0.02 -10.02 -1.83
N GLY A 220 -0.62 -10.80 -2.72
CA GLY A 220 0.00 -11.94 -3.41
C GLY A 220 -0.04 -13.28 -2.66
N ASP A 221 -0.41 -13.31 -1.37
CA ASP A 221 -0.51 -14.57 -0.63
C ASP A 221 -1.67 -15.45 -1.11
N THR A 222 -1.60 -16.74 -0.76
CA THR A 222 -2.71 -17.68 -0.95
C THR A 222 -3.42 -17.98 0.36
N ILE A 223 -4.71 -17.65 0.44
CA ILE A 223 -5.58 -18.07 1.53
C ILE A 223 -5.88 -19.56 1.37
N GLN A 224 -5.56 -20.35 2.40
CA GLN A 224 -5.86 -21.78 2.46
C GLN A 224 -6.89 -22.08 3.54
N ALA A 225 -7.98 -22.75 3.15
CA ALA A 225 -9.06 -23.16 4.05
C ALA A 225 -9.27 -24.68 3.97
N THR A 226 -9.47 -25.29 5.13
CA THR A 226 -9.90 -26.70 5.23
C THR A 226 -11.39 -26.73 5.55
N VAL A 227 -12.20 -27.19 4.62
CA VAL A 227 -13.65 -27.28 4.75
C VAL A 227 -14.05 -28.72 5.02
N CYS A 228 -14.64 -28.97 6.18
CA CYS A 228 -15.21 -30.26 6.53
C CYS A 228 -16.72 -30.20 6.35
N VAL A 229 -17.25 -31.04 5.45
CA VAL A 229 -18.68 -31.14 5.16
C VAL A 229 -19.17 -32.51 5.62
N THR A 230 -20.24 -32.52 6.40
CA THR A 230 -20.96 -33.70 6.87
C THR A 230 -22.34 -33.66 6.24
N ASP A 231 -22.61 -34.61 5.32
CA ASP A 231 -23.85 -34.68 4.55
C ASP A 231 -24.24 -36.14 4.28
N ASN A 232 -25.48 -36.34 3.85
CA ASN A 232 -25.96 -37.59 3.29
C ASN A 232 -25.32 -37.88 1.92
N PRO A 233 -24.97 -39.14 1.64
CA PRO A 233 -24.18 -39.51 0.45
C PRO A 233 -24.86 -39.22 -0.90
N LYS A 234 -26.19 -39.00 -0.93
CA LYS A 234 -26.95 -38.79 -2.17
C LYS A 234 -26.91 -37.35 -2.70
N THR A 235 -26.58 -36.36 -1.87
CA THR A 235 -26.65 -34.92 -2.22
C THR A 235 -25.30 -34.28 -2.51
N LEU A 236 -24.20 -35.00 -2.27
CA LEU A 236 -22.86 -34.45 -2.25
C LEU A 236 -22.30 -34.06 -3.63
N ASN A 237 -22.77 -34.71 -4.69
CA ASN A 237 -22.35 -34.44 -6.07
C ASN A 237 -22.83 -33.08 -6.58
N ASP A 238 -23.78 -32.46 -5.87
CA ASP A 238 -24.38 -31.19 -6.27
C ASP A 238 -23.90 -30.04 -5.39
N LEU A 239 -22.72 -30.12 -4.77
CA LEU A 239 -22.24 -29.06 -3.87
C LEU A 239 -20.98 -28.37 -4.42
N SER A 240 -20.89 -27.06 -4.19
CA SER A 240 -19.73 -26.24 -4.48
C SER A 240 -19.39 -25.36 -3.29
N ILE A 241 -18.09 -25.14 -3.10
CA ILE A 241 -17.53 -24.24 -2.12
C ILE A 241 -17.03 -23.01 -2.88
N SER A 242 -17.49 -21.83 -2.54
CA SER A 242 -16.93 -20.57 -3.03
C SER A 242 -16.22 -19.83 -1.92
N MET A 243 -15.00 -19.36 -2.18
CA MET A 243 -14.30 -18.42 -1.30
C MET A 243 -14.22 -17.07 -2.02
N ASN A 244 -14.65 -16.03 -1.33
CA ASN A 244 -14.71 -14.67 -1.83
C ASN A 244 -14.03 -13.73 -0.82
N VAL A 245 -13.20 -12.82 -1.29
CA VAL A 245 -12.66 -11.73 -0.46
C VAL A 245 -13.28 -10.43 -0.92
N TYR A 246 -13.90 -9.74 0.02
CA TYR A 246 -14.49 -8.43 -0.19
C TYR A 246 -13.61 -7.36 0.47
N GLN A 247 -13.25 -6.34 -0.30
CA GLN A 247 -12.70 -5.09 0.20
C GLN A 247 -13.85 -4.20 0.66
N ILE A 248 -13.80 -3.77 1.92
CA ILE A 248 -14.80 -2.93 2.58
C ILE A 248 -14.17 -1.56 2.78
N SER A 249 -14.71 -0.56 2.07
CA SER A 249 -14.29 0.84 2.20
C SER A 249 -15.34 1.62 2.99
N LYS A 250 -14.92 2.33 4.03
CA LYS A 250 -15.82 3.09 4.92
C LYS A 250 -15.25 4.47 5.20
N PHE A 251 -16.04 5.53 5.03
CA PHE A 251 -15.66 6.86 5.51
C PHE A 251 -15.86 6.89 7.01
N ASN A 252 -14.89 7.45 7.75
CA ASN A 252 -14.94 7.42 9.21
C ASN A 252 -16.07 8.29 9.78
N LEU A 253 -16.52 9.28 9.02
CA LEU A 253 -17.66 10.13 9.37
C LEU A 253 -19.01 9.43 9.15
N ASP A 254 -19.05 8.36 8.34
CA ASP A 254 -20.28 7.67 7.99
C ASP A 254 -20.43 6.37 8.80
N GLN A 255 -21.68 6.04 9.16
CA GLN A 255 -21.95 4.83 9.94
C GLN A 255 -21.87 3.56 9.10
N LYS A 256 -22.26 3.65 7.81
CA LYS A 256 -22.34 2.52 6.87
C LYS A 256 -21.13 2.48 5.93
N PRO A 257 -20.68 1.29 5.51
CA PRO A 257 -19.66 1.18 4.47
C PRO A 257 -20.19 1.73 3.15
N ILE A 258 -19.32 2.36 2.38
CA ILE A 258 -19.64 2.98 1.09
C ILE A 258 -19.66 1.92 0.00
N LEU A 259 -18.65 1.05 0.03
CA LEU A 259 -18.36 0.12 -1.05
C LEU A 259 -17.88 -1.21 -0.48
N ASN A 260 -18.51 -2.29 -0.96
CA ASN A 260 -18.03 -3.65 -0.80
C ASN A 260 -17.65 -4.17 -2.19
N GLN A 261 -16.36 -4.19 -2.48
CA GLN A 261 -15.84 -4.65 -3.78
C GLN A 261 -15.36 -6.10 -3.64
N LEU A 262 -15.81 -6.99 -4.53
CA LEU A 262 -15.24 -8.33 -4.64
C LEU A 262 -13.85 -8.21 -5.29
N VAL A 263 -12.80 -8.58 -4.56
CA VAL A 263 -11.40 -8.44 -5.01
C VAL A 263 -10.73 -9.78 -5.34
N ALA A 264 -11.23 -10.89 -4.78
CA ALA A 264 -10.75 -12.22 -5.14
C ALA A 264 -11.88 -13.24 -5.00
N THR A 265 -11.95 -14.21 -5.91
CA THR A 265 -12.94 -15.29 -5.88
C THR A 265 -12.37 -16.59 -6.42
N THR A 266 -12.78 -17.71 -5.82
CA THR A 266 -12.51 -19.06 -6.31
C THR A 266 -13.70 -19.94 -6.02
N THR A 267 -13.97 -20.90 -6.90
CA THR A 267 -15.03 -21.89 -6.70
C THR A 267 -14.48 -23.28 -6.89
N PHE A 268 -14.72 -24.13 -5.90
CA PHE A 268 -14.33 -25.53 -5.87
C PHE A 268 -15.58 -26.42 -5.93
N ILE A 269 -15.65 -27.26 -6.96
CA ILE A 269 -16.75 -28.23 -7.11
C ILE A 269 -16.39 -29.50 -6.36
N LEU A 270 -17.26 -29.93 -5.44
CA LEU A 270 -17.04 -31.12 -4.63
C LEU A 270 -17.18 -32.36 -5.50
N LYS A 271 -16.07 -33.09 -5.67
CA LYS A 271 -16.06 -34.39 -6.33
C LYS A 271 -16.22 -35.48 -5.27
N ASN A 272 -17.25 -36.30 -5.43
CA ASN A 272 -17.51 -37.38 -4.49
C ASN A 272 -16.50 -38.50 -4.68
N ASN A 273 -15.53 -38.57 -3.77
CA ASN A 273 -14.52 -39.62 -3.78
C ASN A 273 -15.08 -40.85 -3.06
N ILE A 274 -15.90 -41.63 -3.77
CA ILE A 274 -16.71 -42.71 -3.21
C ILE A 274 -15.85 -43.88 -2.67
N ASN A 275 -14.58 -43.98 -3.07
CA ASN A 275 -13.88 -45.26 -3.04
C ASN A 275 -13.12 -45.60 -1.74
N ASN A 276 -12.82 -44.67 -0.81
CA ASN A 276 -11.76 -44.92 0.18
C ASN A 276 -12.05 -44.63 1.67
N HIS A 277 -13.31 -44.40 2.11
CA HIS A 277 -13.57 -44.16 3.54
C HIS A 277 -14.43 -45.24 4.22
N PRO A 278 -13.99 -45.77 5.38
CA PRO A 278 -14.79 -46.69 6.18
C PRO A 278 -16.08 -46.01 6.60
N ILE A 279 -17.19 -46.71 6.38
CA ILE A 279 -18.52 -46.26 6.77
C ILE A 279 -18.57 -46.36 8.30
N HIS A 280 -18.58 -45.21 8.99
CA HIS A 280 -18.98 -45.19 10.39
C HIS A 280 -20.47 -45.57 10.49
N GLU A 281 -20.82 -46.37 11.48
CA GLU A 281 -22.10 -47.09 11.67
C GLU A 281 -23.38 -46.22 11.74
N ALA A 282 -23.28 -44.90 11.55
CA ALA A 282 -24.40 -43.96 11.61
C ALA A 282 -24.78 -43.29 10.26
N GLY A 283 -24.32 -43.81 9.11
CA GLY A 283 -24.78 -43.37 7.77
C GLY A 283 -24.36 -41.96 7.33
N CYS A 284 -23.68 -41.19 8.18
CA CYS A 284 -23.19 -39.85 7.89
C CYS A 284 -21.73 -39.91 7.41
N ARG A 285 -21.44 -39.32 6.24
CA ARG A 285 -20.06 -39.23 5.72
C ARG A 285 -19.54 -37.82 5.94
N THR A 286 -18.42 -37.71 6.64
CA THR A 286 -17.65 -36.46 6.73
C THR A 286 -16.56 -36.47 5.68
N GLN A 287 -16.49 -35.43 4.85
CA GLN A 287 -15.44 -35.23 3.87
C GLN A 287 -14.69 -33.94 4.15
N THR A 288 -13.38 -33.97 3.99
CA THR A 288 -12.49 -32.83 4.18
C THR A 288 -11.92 -32.38 2.85
N HIS A 289 -12.05 -31.10 2.56
CA HIS A 289 -11.62 -30.49 1.30
C HIS A 289 -10.68 -29.33 1.60
N GLN A 290 -9.56 -29.25 0.87
CA GLN A 290 -8.67 -28.11 0.91
C GLN A 290 -9.00 -27.18 -0.24
N VAL A 291 -9.30 -25.93 0.07
CA VAL A 291 -9.61 -24.89 -0.92
C VAL A 291 -8.59 -23.77 -0.79
N ARG A 292 -8.18 -23.22 -1.93
CA ARG A 292 -7.14 -22.19 -2.04
C ARG A 292 -7.65 -21.02 -2.85
N LEU A 293 -7.36 -19.81 -2.39
CA LEU A 293 -7.69 -18.55 -3.05
C LEU A 293 -6.43 -17.68 -3.10
N GLU A 294 -5.99 -17.31 -4.30
CA GLU A 294 -4.86 -16.40 -4.51
C GLU A 294 -5.34 -14.95 -4.39
N LEU A 295 -4.56 -14.13 -3.68
CA LEU A 295 -4.77 -12.70 -3.54
C LEU A 295 -4.00 -11.94 -4.61
N ASP A 296 -4.55 -10.84 -5.13
CA ASP A 296 -3.84 -9.97 -6.06
C ASP A 296 -2.64 -9.30 -5.36
N GLU A 297 -1.50 -9.23 -6.05
CA GLU A 297 -0.27 -8.57 -5.60
C GLU A 297 -0.46 -7.05 -5.44
N ASN A 298 -1.44 -6.47 -6.13
CA ASN A 298 -1.73 -5.04 -6.10
C ASN A 298 -2.76 -4.65 -5.04
N LEU A 299 -3.17 -5.57 -4.16
CA LEU A 299 -4.13 -5.25 -3.11
C LEU A 299 -3.57 -4.17 -2.17
N PRO A 300 -4.31 -3.07 -1.96
CA PRO A 300 -3.92 -2.08 -0.97
C PRO A 300 -3.94 -2.68 0.45
N PRO A 301 -3.01 -2.30 1.33
CA PRO A 301 -2.99 -2.85 2.67
C PRO A 301 -4.18 -2.34 3.50
N SER A 302 -4.59 -3.14 4.48
CA SER A 302 -5.61 -2.76 5.45
C SER A 302 -5.21 -1.49 6.20
N MET A 303 -6.17 -0.59 6.41
CA MET A 303 -5.92 0.69 7.05
C MET A 303 -7.15 1.11 7.84
N GLU A 304 -7.02 1.27 9.14
CA GLU A 304 -8.10 1.74 10.02
C GLU A 304 -7.81 3.09 10.69
N TYR A 305 -6.64 3.64 10.39
CA TYR A 305 -6.09 4.78 11.11
C TYR A 305 -6.04 6.07 10.29
N SER A 306 -6.48 6.05 9.03
CA SER A 306 -6.71 7.29 8.28
C SER A 306 -7.82 8.10 8.95
N GLU A 307 -7.77 9.42 8.80
CA GLU A 307 -8.79 10.37 9.26
C GLU A 307 -10.05 10.30 8.38
N ILE A 308 -9.87 10.06 7.08
CA ILE A 308 -10.94 10.15 6.08
C ILE A 308 -11.61 8.80 5.86
N MET A 309 -10.84 7.74 5.56
CA MET A 309 -11.38 6.46 5.12
C MET A 309 -10.66 5.30 5.78
N SER A 310 -11.40 4.26 6.16
CA SER A 310 -10.87 2.96 6.54
C SER A 310 -11.07 1.94 5.42
N LEU A 311 -10.12 1.02 5.32
CA LEU A 311 -10.06 -0.05 4.36
C LEU A 311 -9.82 -1.37 5.09
N SER A 312 -10.79 -2.27 5.02
CA SER A 312 -10.73 -3.60 5.65
C SER A 312 -11.13 -4.69 4.66
N TYR A 313 -10.86 -5.94 5.00
CA TYR A 313 -11.18 -7.08 4.14
C TYR A 313 -12.00 -8.12 4.89
N LYS A 314 -12.93 -8.74 4.19
CA LYS A 314 -13.77 -9.82 4.69
C LYS A 314 -13.70 -11.02 3.79
N LEU A 315 -13.24 -12.13 4.35
CA LEU A 315 -13.31 -13.44 3.73
C LEU A 315 -14.69 -14.04 3.97
N VAL A 316 -15.34 -14.44 2.88
CA VAL A 316 -16.64 -15.10 2.87
C VAL A 316 -16.48 -16.45 2.20
N ILE A 317 -16.76 -17.52 2.94
CA ILE A 317 -16.74 -18.89 2.43
C ILE A 317 -18.18 -19.39 2.46
N SER A 318 -18.73 -19.72 1.30
CA SER A 318 -20.09 -20.22 1.18
C SER A 318 -20.13 -21.61 0.53
N ILE A 319 -21.06 -22.43 0.99
CA ILE A 319 -21.35 -23.74 0.43
C ILE A 319 -22.74 -23.67 -0.18
N HIS A 320 -22.84 -23.87 -1.49
CA HIS A 320 -24.08 -23.79 -2.23
C HIS A 320 -24.33 -25.06 -3.03
N LYS A 321 -25.59 -25.29 -3.40
CA LYS A 321 -25.96 -26.41 -4.27
C LYS A 321 -25.73 -26.01 -5.72
N THR A 322 -24.85 -26.71 -6.44
CA THR A 322 -24.70 -26.57 -7.89
C THR A 322 -25.95 -27.06 -8.59
N ILE A 323 -26.67 -26.15 -9.25
CA ILE A 323 -27.73 -26.55 -10.18
C ILE A 323 -27.05 -26.93 -11.50
N VAL A 324 -26.55 -28.15 -11.59
CA VAL A 324 -26.15 -28.71 -12.89
C VAL A 324 -27.43 -29.05 -13.63
N THR A 325 -27.91 -28.13 -14.46
CA THR A 325 -28.99 -28.43 -15.40
C THR A 325 -28.47 -29.48 -16.37
N LYS A 326 -28.92 -30.74 -16.22
CA LYS A 326 -28.61 -31.87 -17.11
C LYS A 326 -29.09 -31.70 -18.57
N LYS A 327 -29.43 -30.48 -19.03
CA LYS A 327 -29.90 -30.19 -20.39
C LYS A 327 -28.83 -29.47 -21.20
N ASN A 328 -28.06 -30.24 -21.97
CA ASN A 328 -27.53 -30.06 -23.33
C ASN A 328 -27.34 -28.66 -24.01
N ASN A 329 -27.37 -27.52 -23.32
CA ASN A 329 -27.16 -26.21 -23.95
C ASN A 329 -25.80 -25.63 -23.57
N LYS A 330 -24.77 -26.06 -24.31
CA LYS A 330 -23.36 -25.66 -24.20
C LYS A 330 -23.04 -24.17 -24.47
N ARG A 331 -24.03 -23.26 -24.55
CA ARG A 331 -23.80 -21.86 -24.97
C ARG A 331 -24.30 -20.75 -24.03
N LEU A 332 -24.90 -21.06 -22.88
CA LEU A 332 -25.58 -20.02 -22.05
C LEU A 332 -25.17 -19.98 -20.56
N LEU A 333 -24.20 -20.79 -20.15
CA LEU A 333 -23.86 -21.01 -18.73
C LEU A 333 -22.72 -20.14 -18.17
N SER A 334 -22.05 -19.30 -18.98
CA SER A 334 -20.88 -18.54 -18.49
C SER A 334 -21.18 -17.20 -17.83
N LEU A 335 -22.37 -16.60 -18.02
CA LEU A 335 -22.63 -15.23 -17.56
C LEU A 335 -23.75 -15.09 -16.52
N LYS A 336 -24.78 -15.95 -16.53
CA LYS A 336 -25.93 -15.79 -15.61
C LYS A 336 -25.72 -16.42 -14.23
N ASN A 337 -24.84 -17.40 -14.09
CA ASN A 337 -24.53 -18.00 -12.78
C ASN A 337 -23.50 -17.18 -11.97
N LEU A 338 -22.86 -16.18 -12.58
CA LEU A 338 -21.98 -15.24 -11.87
C LEU A 338 -22.75 -14.10 -11.16
N LEU A 339 -24.03 -13.89 -11.51
CA LEU A 339 -24.76 -12.69 -11.09
C LEU A 339 -25.82 -12.91 -9.99
N VAL A 340 -26.11 -14.15 -9.56
CA VAL A 340 -27.03 -14.40 -8.44
C VAL A 340 -26.62 -15.59 -7.56
N PRO A 341 -25.63 -15.45 -6.64
CA PRO A 341 -25.31 -16.53 -5.70
C PRO A 341 -26.06 -16.50 -4.34
N TRP A 342 -26.76 -15.43 -3.98
CA TRP A 342 -27.05 -15.14 -2.56
C TRP A 342 -28.23 -15.90 -1.92
N THR A 343 -29.13 -16.51 -2.70
CA THR A 343 -30.37 -17.12 -2.16
C THR A 343 -30.26 -18.61 -1.83
N ASN A 344 -29.19 -19.30 -2.23
CA ASN A 344 -29.06 -20.76 -2.11
C ASN A 344 -27.87 -21.24 -1.26
N ASP A 345 -27.16 -20.37 -0.52
CA ASP A 345 -26.09 -20.87 0.35
C ASP A 345 -26.67 -21.66 1.52
N LEU A 346 -26.26 -22.91 1.60
CA LEU A 346 -26.59 -23.86 2.66
C LEU A 346 -25.79 -23.55 3.93
N CYS A 347 -24.54 -23.11 3.77
CA CYS A 347 -23.67 -22.67 4.85
C CYS A 347 -22.94 -21.40 4.43
N LEU A 348 -22.78 -20.46 5.36
CA LEU A 348 -22.06 -19.21 5.16
C LEU A 348 -21.12 -18.98 6.34
N PHE A 349 -19.85 -18.75 6.06
CA PHE A 349 -18.82 -18.43 7.05
C PHE A 349 -18.21 -17.10 6.68
N GLU A 350 -18.11 -16.19 7.64
CA GLU A 350 -17.50 -14.88 7.45
C GLU A 350 -16.38 -14.69 8.46
N GLN A 351 -15.28 -14.09 8.01
CA GLN A 351 -14.14 -13.75 8.86
C GLN A 351 -13.47 -12.48 8.33
N LEU A 352 -13.23 -11.50 9.22
CA LEU A 352 -12.39 -10.36 8.87
C LEU A 352 -10.93 -10.82 8.74
N ILE A 353 -10.27 -10.35 7.69
CA ILE A 353 -8.86 -10.64 7.43
C ILE A 353 -8.09 -9.33 7.34
N LEU A 354 -6.82 -9.37 7.73
CA LEU A 354 -5.89 -8.26 7.63
C LEU A 354 -5.00 -8.48 6.40
N ILE A 355 -4.89 -7.47 5.53
CA ILE A 355 -3.88 -7.43 4.47
C ILE A 355 -2.75 -6.51 4.95
N GLY A 356 -1.67 -7.10 5.45
CA GLY A 356 -0.48 -6.37 5.88
C GLY A 356 0.51 -6.14 4.75
N THR A 357 1.64 -5.54 5.11
CA THR A 357 2.74 -5.22 4.17
C THR A 357 4.04 -5.94 4.53
N MET A 358 4.10 -6.50 5.75
CA MET A 358 5.24 -7.25 6.24
C MET A 358 4.90 -8.72 6.34
N GLY A 359 5.79 -9.59 5.85
CA GLY A 359 5.64 -11.03 5.95
C GLY A 359 5.56 -11.54 7.40
N GLY A 360 4.99 -12.73 7.55
CA GLY A 360 4.72 -13.35 8.84
C GLY A 360 5.94 -13.41 9.75
N GLY A 361 5.83 -12.86 10.96
CA GLY A 361 6.87 -12.93 11.99
C GLY A 361 7.89 -11.79 11.97
N ILE A 362 7.83 -10.89 10.98
CA ILE A 362 8.63 -9.65 11.01
C ILE A 362 7.91 -8.63 11.90
N ARG A 363 8.65 -8.06 12.86
CA ARG A 363 8.12 -7.03 13.76
C ARG A 363 8.68 -5.65 13.41
N THR A 364 7.82 -4.66 13.60
CA THR A 364 8.17 -3.25 13.61
C THR A 364 8.89 -2.88 14.91
N GLY A 365 9.64 -1.79 14.88
CA GLY A 365 10.24 -1.26 16.12
C GLY A 365 9.17 -0.69 17.05
N ASP A 366 9.36 -0.83 18.35
CA ASP A 366 8.40 -0.39 19.38
C ASP A 366 8.10 1.13 19.33
N ASP A 367 9.02 1.91 18.75
CA ASP A 367 8.88 3.36 18.58
C ASP A 367 7.92 3.75 17.45
N LEU A 368 7.49 2.80 16.61
CA LEU A 368 6.64 3.07 15.46
C LEU A 368 5.21 3.37 15.91
N ASN A 369 4.78 4.62 15.72
CA ASN A 369 3.44 5.06 16.07
C ASN A 369 2.61 5.38 14.84
N VAL A 370 1.30 5.23 14.97
CA VAL A 370 0.35 5.55 13.92
C VAL A 370 0.00 7.03 13.98
N TYR A 371 -0.12 7.70 12.83
CA TYR A 371 -0.29 9.15 12.79
C TYR A 371 -1.57 9.64 13.51
N SER A 372 -2.62 8.81 13.56
CA SER A 372 -3.86 9.13 14.27
C SER A 372 -3.72 9.21 15.80
N LYS A 373 -2.63 8.70 16.37
CA LYS A 373 -2.33 8.88 17.81
C LYS A 373 -1.92 10.31 18.15
N TYR A 374 -1.49 11.08 17.16
CA TYR A 374 -1.03 12.44 17.35
C TYR A 374 -2.19 13.42 17.20
N ASN A 375 -2.18 14.48 18.00
CA ASN A 375 -3.20 15.52 17.99
C ASN A 375 -2.53 16.87 17.78
N LYS A 376 -3.11 17.70 16.90
CA LYS A 376 -2.61 19.03 16.55
C LYS A 376 -2.31 19.91 17.77
N THR A 377 -3.02 19.75 18.89
CA THR A 377 -2.86 20.60 20.08
C THR A 377 -1.82 20.10 21.06
N ASN A 378 -1.85 18.82 21.43
CA ASN A 378 -1.11 18.31 22.59
C ASN A 378 0.12 17.48 22.22
N ASN A 379 0.14 16.88 21.03
CA ASN A 379 1.22 16.01 20.57
C ASN A 379 1.29 16.10 19.05
N PRO A 380 1.96 17.14 18.50
CA PRO A 380 1.98 17.38 17.06
C PRO A 380 2.64 16.21 16.33
N ILE A 381 2.13 15.89 15.15
CA ILE A 381 2.67 14.83 14.30
C ILE A 381 4.12 15.18 13.94
N PRO A 382 5.10 14.30 14.21
CA PRO A 382 6.46 14.47 13.70
C PRO A 382 6.45 14.58 12.17
N HIS A 383 7.05 15.63 11.63
CA HIS A 383 7.12 15.86 10.19
C HIS A 383 8.45 15.37 9.60
N PRO A 384 8.47 15.07 8.29
CA PRO A 384 9.73 14.85 7.58
C PRO A 384 10.65 16.07 7.68
N LYS A 385 11.96 15.87 7.63
CA LYS A 385 12.93 16.96 7.71
C LYS A 385 13.89 16.90 6.53
N PHE A 386 14.10 18.04 5.88
CA PHE A 386 15.24 18.16 4.96
C PHE A 386 16.52 18.25 5.77
N LEU A 387 17.47 17.37 5.48
CA LEU A 387 18.80 17.43 6.07
C LEU A 387 19.67 18.33 5.21
N LYS A 388 20.49 19.16 5.85
CA LYS A 388 21.53 19.90 5.14
C LYS A 388 22.44 18.88 4.47
N THR A 389 22.69 19.07 3.18
CA THR A 389 23.68 18.31 2.45
C THR A 389 25.02 18.61 3.08
N ILE A 390 25.54 17.69 3.91
CA ILE A 390 26.92 17.76 4.35
C ILE A 390 27.72 17.33 3.12
N GLU A 391 28.30 18.29 2.42
CA GLU A 391 29.39 17.99 1.50
C GLU A 391 30.45 17.31 2.37
N TYR A 392 30.68 16.01 2.12
CA TYR A 392 31.70 15.23 2.82
C TYR A 392 33.09 15.75 2.40
N GLU A 393 33.44 16.97 2.80
CA GLU A 393 34.83 17.43 2.78
C GLU A 393 35.64 16.70 3.88
N ASP A 394 34.99 16.23 4.94
CA ASP A 394 35.55 15.35 5.96
C ASP A 394 35.24 13.87 5.67
N ALA A 395 35.68 13.37 4.51
CA ALA A 395 35.90 11.93 4.42
C ALA A 395 36.93 11.57 5.50
N LEU A 396 36.56 10.66 6.43
CA LEU A 396 37.53 10.08 7.36
C LEU A 396 38.74 9.65 6.52
N PRO A 397 39.98 9.99 6.92
CA PRO A 397 41.15 9.67 6.14
C PRO A 397 41.13 8.18 5.80
N LEU A 398 41.37 7.86 4.53
CA LEU A 398 41.45 6.49 4.05
C LEU A 398 42.39 5.73 4.99
N TYR A 399 41.87 4.66 5.60
CA TYR A 399 42.66 3.84 6.49
C TYR A 399 43.82 3.23 5.70
N ASP A 400 45.03 3.70 5.97
CA ASP A 400 46.25 3.09 5.46
C ASP A 400 46.60 1.89 6.36
N PRO A 401 46.46 0.63 5.88
CA PRO A 401 46.77 -0.54 6.69
C PRO A 401 48.24 -0.62 7.10
N SER A 402 49.13 0.14 6.46
CA SER A 402 50.55 0.20 6.79
C SER A 402 50.89 1.20 7.91
N ARG A 403 49.94 2.06 8.33
CA ARG A 403 50.15 3.07 9.37
C ARG A 403 49.08 2.95 10.46
N LEU A 404 49.49 2.61 11.68
CA LEU A 404 48.61 2.70 12.84
C LEU A 404 48.19 4.16 13.06
N PRO A 405 46.93 4.45 13.46
CA PRO A 405 46.52 5.80 13.81
C PRO A 405 47.44 6.35 14.90
N SER A 406 48.04 7.51 14.68
CA SER A 406 48.86 8.17 15.69
C SER A 406 47.96 8.74 16.77
N TYR A 407 47.96 8.10 17.94
CA TYR A 407 47.38 8.65 19.16
C TYR A 407 48.43 9.54 19.84
N GLN A 408 48.62 10.76 19.34
CA GLN A 408 49.26 11.81 20.12
C GLN A 408 48.15 12.61 20.81
N ASN A 409 48.15 12.58 22.14
CA ASN A 409 47.28 13.40 22.97
C ASN A 409 47.72 14.86 22.95
#